data_AF-A0A2V6I9N0-F1
#
_entry.id   AF-A0A2V6I9N0-F1
#
_cell.length_a   1.000
_cell.length_b   1.000
_cell.length_c   1.000
_cell.angle_alpha   90.00
_cell.angle_beta   90.00
_cell.angle_gamma   90.00
#
_symmetry.space_group_name_H-M   'P 1'
#
loop_
_entity.id
_entity.type
_entity.pdbx_description
1 polymer ?
#
loop_
_entity_poly.entity_id
_entity_poly.type
_entity_poly.pdbx_seq_one_letter_code
_entity_poly.pdbx_strand_id
1 'polypeptide(L)'
;MNRFSHRLATDGSRLRRSRTEILQVNVGKLCNLTCVHCHVNAGPKRKEIMAQETVDRIVNWLAKTDIPTVDLTGGAPELIPDFRYFIERVKALEPSRHVIDRCNLTILLERGYGDLPEFLATNKVEIIASMPCYSAKNVDAQRGEGVFDDSIAALQLLNSLGYGSDPELPLHLVYNPVGTFLPPLQDELEVDYKHELKEHFGIVFNKLYALTNLPIGRFASYLRHNGKLEEYIQLLIDAFNPATIGGLMCRNTISVGWRGEVYDCDFNQQLEMQWKNGTPIFLWDVDPESLENREIMTGDHCFGCTAGVGSSCGGAIV
;
A
#
# COMPACT_ATOMS: atom_id res chain seq x y z
N MET A 1 -2.04 -22.40 -15.94
CA MET A 1 -0.80 -21.64 -15.69
C MET A 1 -0.96 -20.30 -16.39
N ASN A 2 -0.86 -19.18 -15.66
CA ASN A 2 -1.00 -17.82 -16.23
C ASN A 2 0.29 -17.39 -16.96
N ARG A 3 0.27 -16.27 -17.70
CA ARG A 3 1.43 -15.79 -18.49
C ARG A 3 2.67 -15.55 -17.63
N PHE A 4 2.49 -14.97 -16.45
CA PHE A 4 3.58 -14.69 -15.52
C PHE A 4 4.23 -15.97 -14.99
N SER A 5 3.44 -16.96 -14.55
CA SER A 5 3.95 -18.25 -14.11
C SER A 5 4.69 -19.01 -15.23
N HIS A 6 4.25 -18.90 -16.48
CA HIS A 6 4.99 -19.44 -17.62
C HIS A 6 6.34 -18.72 -17.78
N ARG A 7 6.36 -17.38 -17.70
CA ARG A 7 7.60 -16.60 -17.81
C ARG A 7 8.60 -16.96 -16.71
N LEU A 8 8.16 -17.09 -15.46
CA LEU A 8 9.00 -17.56 -14.35
C LEU A 8 9.62 -18.93 -14.63
N ALA A 9 8.82 -19.88 -15.14
CA ALA A 9 9.30 -21.21 -15.48
C ALA A 9 10.34 -21.21 -16.60
N THR A 10 10.14 -20.38 -17.65
CA THR A 10 11.11 -20.20 -18.74
C THR A 10 12.43 -19.64 -18.23
N ASP A 11 12.38 -18.67 -17.31
CA ASP A 11 13.56 -18.02 -16.74
C ASP A 11 14.16 -18.81 -15.55
N GLY A 12 13.69 -20.03 -15.29
CA GLY A 12 14.18 -20.91 -14.21
C GLY A 12 13.91 -20.40 -12.80
N SER A 13 13.06 -19.38 -12.65
CA SER A 13 12.76 -18.72 -11.39
C SER A 13 11.55 -19.35 -10.71
N ARG A 14 11.54 -19.35 -9.36
CA ARG A 14 10.39 -19.75 -8.55
C ARG A 14 10.04 -18.66 -7.56
N LEU A 15 8.76 -18.34 -7.44
CA LEU A 15 8.26 -17.36 -6.49
C LEU A 15 7.62 -18.09 -5.30
N ARG A 16 8.33 -18.05 -4.17
CA ARG A 16 7.89 -18.66 -2.91
C ARG A 16 8.06 -17.67 -1.77
N ARG A 17 7.25 -17.82 -0.73
CA ARG A 17 7.31 -17.01 0.47
C ARG A 17 8.65 -17.18 1.18
N SER A 18 9.23 -16.08 1.63
CA SER A 18 10.32 -16.04 2.60
C SER A 18 9.75 -15.96 4.01
N ARG A 19 10.63 -15.72 5.00
CA ARG A 19 10.21 -15.33 6.35
C ARG A 19 9.22 -14.17 6.26
N THR A 20 8.13 -14.27 7.02
CA THR A 20 7.13 -13.22 7.09
C THR A 20 7.61 -12.11 8.03
N GLU A 21 7.63 -10.89 7.52
CA GLU A 21 8.13 -9.69 8.21
C GLU A 21 7.03 -8.65 8.40
N ILE A 22 5.99 -8.68 7.56
CA ILE A 22 4.93 -7.68 7.55
C ILE A 22 3.56 -8.37 7.51
N LEU A 23 2.70 -8.03 8.46
CA LEU A 23 1.27 -8.28 8.41
C LEU A 23 0.60 -7.03 7.82
N GLN A 24 0.26 -7.07 6.54
CA GLN A 24 -0.47 -6.00 5.88
C GLN A 24 -1.97 -6.23 6.03
N VAL A 25 -2.68 -5.25 6.59
CA VAL A 25 -4.11 -5.35 6.89
C VAL A 25 -4.87 -4.30 6.11
N ASN A 26 -5.65 -4.75 5.15
CA ASN A 26 -6.57 -3.90 4.39
C ASN A 26 -7.89 -3.81 5.16
N VAL A 27 -8.12 -2.67 5.82
CA VAL A 27 -9.23 -2.50 6.76
C VAL A 27 -10.57 -2.20 6.09
N GLY A 28 -10.62 -2.13 4.76
CA GLY A 28 -11.85 -1.90 4.03
C GLY A 28 -11.64 -1.08 2.77
N LYS A 29 -12.75 -0.60 2.21
CA LYS A 29 -12.76 0.18 0.97
C LYS A 29 -13.39 1.56 1.16
N LEU A 30 -13.81 1.93 2.36
CA LEU A 30 -14.27 3.28 2.67
C LEU A 30 -13.10 4.27 2.58
N CYS A 31 -13.28 5.33 1.79
CA CYS A 31 -12.30 6.40 1.58
C CYS A 31 -13.04 7.72 1.35
N ASN A 32 -12.53 8.86 1.80
CA ASN A 32 -13.11 10.17 1.47
C ASN A 32 -12.81 10.60 0.02
N LEU A 33 -11.87 9.95 -0.67
CA LEU A 33 -11.50 10.25 -2.06
C LEU A 33 -11.98 9.18 -3.07
N THR A 34 -12.05 9.57 -4.34
CA THR A 34 -12.35 8.67 -5.48
C THR A 34 -11.26 8.75 -6.55
N CYS A 35 -10.00 8.46 -6.19
CA CYS A 35 -8.86 8.61 -7.10
C CYS A 35 -8.94 7.67 -8.31
N VAL A 36 -8.60 8.18 -9.51
CA VAL A 36 -8.72 7.47 -10.80
C VAL A 36 -7.82 6.22 -10.86
N HIS A 37 -6.61 6.28 -10.28
CA HIS A 37 -5.63 5.20 -10.30
C HIS A 37 -5.83 4.14 -9.18
N CYS A 38 -6.83 4.30 -8.31
CA CYS A 38 -6.97 3.46 -7.11
C CYS A 38 -7.20 1.97 -7.46
N HIS A 39 -6.23 1.13 -7.10
CA HIS A 39 -6.29 -0.32 -7.33
C HIS A 39 -7.26 -1.02 -6.37
N VAL A 40 -7.48 -0.49 -5.17
CA VAL A 40 -8.47 -0.97 -4.18
C VAL A 40 -9.92 -0.67 -4.61
N ASN A 41 -10.09 0.28 -5.54
CA ASN A 41 -11.38 0.86 -5.93
C ASN A 41 -12.13 1.51 -4.75
N ALA A 42 -11.40 2.01 -3.76
CA ALA A 42 -11.97 2.61 -2.55
C ALA A 42 -12.73 3.92 -2.79
N GLY A 43 -13.68 4.28 -1.94
CA GLY A 43 -14.42 5.54 -2.09
C GLY A 43 -15.51 5.77 -1.05
N PRO A 44 -16.18 6.93 -1.09
CA PRO A 44 -17.04 7.39 0.00
C PRO A 44 -18.35 6.62 0.11
N LYS A 45 -18.73 5.89 -0.95
CA LYS A 45 -19.95 5.08 -1.00
C LYS A 45 -19.70 3.59 -0.69
N ARG A 46 -18.47 3.22 -0.37
CA ARG A 46 -18.10 1.82 -0.04
C ARG A 46 -18.60 1.48 1.35
N LYS A 47 -18.92 0.20 1.56
CA LYS A 47 -19.49 -0.33 2.82
C LYS A 47 -18.61 -1.39 3.45
N GLU A 48 -17.56 -1.80 2.76
CA GLU A 48 -16.54 -2.71 3.24
C GLU A 48 -15.72 -1.99 4.30
N ILE A 49 -15.97 -2.32 5.56
CA ILE A 49 -15.34 -1.73 6.74
C ILE A 49 -15.08 -2.88 7.70
N MET A 50 -13.85 -2.96 8.21
CA MET A 50 -13.46 -3.94 9.22
C MET A 50 -14.24 -3.71 10.53
N ALA A 51 -14.77 -4.79 11.09
CA ALA A 51 -15.44 -4.77 12.39
C ALA A 51 -14.45 -5.01 13.53
N GLN A 52 -14.78 -4.51 14.72
CA GLN A 52 -13.98 -4.66 15.93
C GLN A 52 -13.63 -6.13 16.25
N GLU A 53 -14.56 -7.06 16.04
CA GLU A 53 -14.30 -8.49 16.28
C GLU A 53 -13.22 -9.04 15.35
N THR A 54 -13.14 -8.55 14.12
CA THR A 54 -12.07 -8.91 13.18
C THR A 54 -10.74 -8.34 13.66
N VAL A 55 -10.70 -7.09 14.14
CA VAL A 55 -9.51 -6.49 14.75
C VAL A 55 -9.00 -7.35 15.90
N ASP A 56 -9.87 -7.75 16.83
CA ASP A 56 -9.49 -8.59 17.97
C ASP A 56 -8.89 -9.93 17.54
N ARG A 57 -9.49 -10.58 16.53
CA ARG A 57 -8.97 -11.86 16.01
C ARG A 57 -7.63 -11.69 15.32
N ILE A 58 -7.41 -10.60 14.60
CA ILE A 58 -6.13 -10.29 13.96
C ILE A 58 -5.06 -10.05 15.03
N VAL A 59 -5.34 -9.22 16.03
CA VAL A 59 -4.41 -8.95 17.13
C VAL A 59 -4.08 -10.23 17.91
N ASN A 60 -5.09 -11.05 18.23
CA ASN A 60 -4.90 -12.33 18.92
C ASN A 60 -4.07 -13.34 18.11
N TRP A 61 -4.16 -13.30 16.77
CA TRP A 61 -3.30 -14.10 15.91
C TRP A 61 -1.88 -13.56 15.89
N LEU A 62 -1.72 -12.23 15.68
CA LEU A 62 -0.42 -11.55 15.63
C LEU A 62 0.38 -11.74 16.92
N ALA A 63 -0.29 -11.75 18.09
CA ALA A 63 0.31 -11.99 19.41
C ALA A 63 1.03 -13.34 19.53
N LYS A 64 0.72 -14.31 18.65
CA LYS A 64 1.38 -15.63 18.61
C LYS A 64 2.60 -15.66 17.68
N THR A 65 3.03 -14.51 17.18
CA THR A 65 4.06 -14.40 16.15
C THR A 65 5.15 -13.42 16.53
N ASP A 66 6.29 -13.54 15.86
CA ASP A 66 7.39 -12.58 15.92
C ASP A 66 7.37 -11.58 14.75
N ILE A 67 6.24 -11.44 14.03
CA ILE A 67 6.11 -10.49 12.93
C ILE A 67 6.29 -9.07 13.49
N PRO A 68 7.32 -8.32 13.06
CA PRO A 68 7.65 -7.04 13.69
C PRO A 68 6.75 -5.88 13.25
N THR A 69 6.14 -5.97 12.06
CA THR A 69 5.47 -4.83 11.43
C THR A 69 4.02 -5.13 11.07
N VAL A 70 3.13 -4.18 11.39
CA VAL A 70 1.75 -4.12 10.91
C VAL A 70 1.60 -2.95 9.95
N ASP A 71 1.17 -3.22 8.72
CA ASP A 71 0.97 -2.22 7.67
C ASP A 71 -0.52 -2.03 7.40
N LEU A 72 -1.09 -0.94 7.89
CA LEU A 72 -2.51 -0.62 7.75
C LEU A 72 -2.77 0.07 6.41
N THR A 73 -3.64 -0.53 5.60
CA THR A 73 -3.99 -0.06 4.26
C THR A 73 -5.50 -0.20 4.03
N GLY A 74 -5.99 0.10 2.82
CA GLY A 74 -7.39 -0.07 2.45
C GLY A 74 -7.92 1.11 1.64
N GLY A 75 -9.00 1.73 2.13
CA GLY A 75 -9.55 2.92 1.52
C GLY A 75 -8.86 4.18 2.00
N ALA A 76 -9.33 4.74 3.11
CA ALA A 76 -8.43 5.40 4.06
C ALA A 76 -8.56 4.61 5.38
N PRO A 77 -7.48 3.99 5.90
CA PRO A 77 -7.55 3.19 7.12
C PRO A 77 -8.23 3.88 8.30
N GLU A 78 -8.03 5.19 8.38
CA GLU A 78 -8.42 6.07 9.47
C GLU A 78 -9.94 6.26 9.56
N LEU A 79 -10.68 5.90 8.51
CA LEU A 79 -12.15 6.00 8.46
C LEU A 79 -12.89 4.82 9.10
N ILE A 80 -12.20 3.75 9.49
CA ILE A 80 -12.87 2.67 10.24
C ILE A 80 -13.09 3.13 11.70
N PRO A 81 -14.22 2.77 12.34
CA PRO A 81 -14.49 3.17 13.71
C PRO A 81 -13.39 2.77 14.71
N ASP A 82 -12.79 1.60 14.49
CA ASP A 82 -11.82 0.98 15.40
C ASP A 82 -10.35 1.28 15.05
N PHE A 83 -10.05 2.29 14.22
CA PHE A 83 -8.68 2.56 13.77
C PHE A 83 -7.72 2.81 14.95
N ARG A 84 -8.11 3.70 15.86
CA ARG A 84 -7.31 4.04 17.06
C ARG A 84 -7.17 2.85 17.99
N TYR A 85 -8.28 2.15 18.23
CA TYR A 85 -8.31 0.92 19.03
C TYR A 85 -7.36 -0.13 18.46
N PHE A 86 -7.33 -0.32 17.13
CA PHE A 86 -6.43 -1.27 16.49
C PHE A 86 -4.97 -0.92 16.74
N ILE A 87 -4.58 0.34 16.54
CA ILE A 87 -3.21 0.81 16.79
C ILE A 87 -2.81 0.58 18.24
N GLU A 88 -3.65 0.98 19.21
CA GLU A 88 -3.40 0.78 20.64
C GLU A 88 -3.22 -0.70 20.99
N ARG A 89 -4.09 -1.57 20.46
CA ARG A 89 -4.03 -3.02 20.69
C ARG A 89 -2.78 -3.65 20.11
N VAL A 90 -2.31 -3.20 18.95
CA VAL A 90 -1.05 -3.67 18.34
C VAL A 90 0.16 -3.17 19.13
N LYS A 91 0.16 -1.90 19.54
CA LYS A 91 1.26 -1.28 20.32
C LYS A 91 1.39 -1.89 21.72
N ALA A 92 0.30 -2.39 22.29
CA ALA A 92 0.25 -3.08 23.58
C ALA A 92 0.73 -4.55 23.54
N LEU A 93 1.04 -5.10 22.36
CA LEU A 93 1.65 -6.42 22.26
C LEU A 93 3.10 -6.40 22.78
N GLU A 94 3.57 -7.55 23.24
CA GLU A 94 4.96 -7.74 23.68
C GLU A 94 5.64 -8.83 22.83
N PRO A 95 6.76 -8.52 22.14
CA PRO A 95 7.34 -7.19 21.98
C PRO A 95 6.39 -6.24 21.22
N SER A 96 6.56 -4.93 21.43
CA SER A 96 5.77 -3.92 20.69
C SER A 96 6.05 -3.99 19.20
N ARG A 97 5.04 -3.73 18.37
CA ARG A 97 5.13 -3.84 16.91
C ARG A 97 5.23 -2.48 16.26
N HIS A 98 5.99 -2.43 15.17
CA HIS A 98 6.01 -1.27 14.30
C HIS A 98 4.68 -1.16 13.55
N VAL A 99 4.14 0.05 13.44
CA VAL A 99 2.85 0.29 12.79
C VAL A 99 3.06 1.33 11.70
N ILE A 100 2.62 0.97 10.49
CA ILE A 100 2.60 1.83 9.32
C ILE A 100 1.14 2.18 9.02
N ASP A 101 0.87 3.45 8.74
CA ASP A 101 -0.40 3.96 8.24
C ASP A 101 -0.24 4.46 6.79
N ARG A 102 -0.98 3.83 5.86
CA ARG A 102 -1.04 4.26 4.46
C ARG A 102 -2.10 5.32 4.28
N CYS A 103 -1.69 6.54 4.55
CA CYS A 103 -2.54 7.71 4.61
C CYS A 103 -2.75 8.35 3.22
N ASN A 104 -3.95 8.89 3.00
CA ASN A 104 -4.25 9.68 1.80
C ASN A 104 -4.05 11.20 1.99
N LEU A 105 -3.54 11.63 3.15
CA LEU A 105 -3.34 13.02 3.59
C LEU A 105 -4.63 13.80 3.87
N THR A 106 -5.57 13.85 2.93
CA THR A 106 -6.75 14.75 3.06
C THR A 106 -7.66 14.37 4.22
N ILE A 107 -7.68 13.09 4.63
CA ILE A 107 -8.40 12.63 5.82
C ILE A 107 -7.97 13.35 7.11
N LEU A 108 -6.73 13.81 7.20
CA LEU A 108 -6.21 14.53 8.37
C LEU A 108 -6.84 15.91 8.57
N LEU A 109 -7.50 16.44 7.52
CA LEU A 109 -8.17 17.74 7.54
C LEU A 109 -9.70 17.60 7.58
N GLU A 110 -10.22 16.38 7.48
CA GLU A 110 -11.66 16.13 7.50
C GLU A 110 -12.27 16.49 8.85
N ARG A 111 -13.53 16.95 8.82
CA ARG A 111 -14.25 17.30 10.03
C ARG A 111 -14.39 16.08 10.94
N GLY A 112 -13.93 16.21 12.18
CA GLY A 112 -13.95 15.13 13.18
C GLY A 112 -12.64 14.34 13.28
N TYR A 113 -11.64 14.66 12.44
CA TYR A 113 -10.32 14.02 12.44
C TYR A 113 -9.18 15.00 12.84
N GLY A 114 -9.52 16.19 13.34
CA GLY A 114 -8.52 17.22 13.65
C GLY A 114 -7.53 16.87 14.77
N ASP A 115 -7.78 15.82 15.56
CA ASP A 115 -6.90 15.29 16.60
C ASP A 115 -6.17 14.00 16.17
N LEU A 116 -6.41 13.54 14.94
CA LEU A 116 -5.81 12.32 14.40
C LEU A 116 -4.29 12.45 14.20
N PRO A 117 -3.75 13.56 13.64
CA PRO A 117 -2.31 13.74 13.49
C PRO A 117 -1.54 13.61 14.82
N GLU A 118 -2.04 14.24 15.89
CA GLU A 118 -1.44 14.18 17.22
C GLU A 118 -1.50 12.77 17.82
N PHE A 119 -2.58 12.03 17.55
CA PHE A 119 -2.70 10.64 17.97
C PHE A 119 -1.69 9.74 17.26
N LEU A 120 -1.53 9.89 15.94
CA LEU A 120 -0.53 9.15 15.16
C LEU A 120 0.89 9.45 15.68
N ALA A 121 1.20 10.72 15.94
CA ALA A 121 2.49 11.14 16.48
C ALA A 121 2.74 10.56 17.88
N THR A 122 1.76 10.65 18.78
CA THR A 122 1.85 10.12 20.15
C THR A 122 2.12 8.62 20.16
N ASN A 123 1.52 7.88 19.23
CA ASN A 123 1.70 6.44 19.09
C ASN A 123 2.91 6.06 18.21
N LYS A 124 3.67 7.04 17.69
CA LYS A 124 4.82 6.83 16.80
C LYS A 124 4.45 5.91 15.64
N VAL A 125 3.39 6.27 14.93
CA VAL A 125 2.96 5.56 13.73
C VAL A 125 3.73 6.12 12.55
N GLU A 126 4.40 5.26 11.78
CA GLU A 126 5.02 5.65 10.51
C GLU A 126 3.93 5.97 9.48
N ILE A 127 4.09 7.09 8.76
CA ILE A 127 3.13 7.50 7.74
C ILE A 127 3.75 7.30 6.35
N ILE A 128 3.07 6.50 5.52
CA ILE A 128 3.35 6.40 4.09
C ILE A 128 2.20 7.07 3.33
N ALA A 129 2.42 8.32 2.95
CA ALA A 129 1.41 9.19 2.37
C ALA A 129 1.37 9.14 0.85
N SER A 130 0.18 9.00 0.28
CA SER A 130 -0.02 9.07 -1.17
C SER A 130 0.08 10.52 -1.66
N MET A 131 1.13 10.83 -2.44
CA MET A 131 1.38 12.14 -3.04
C MET A 131 1.92 11.96 -4.47
N PRO A 132 1.05 11.78 -5.48
CA PRO A 132 1.45 11.30 -6.79
C PRO A 132 2.19 12.34 -7.65
N CYS A 133 2.27 13.60 -7.20
CA CYS A 133 3.07 14.65 -7.82
C CYS A 133 3.25 15.82 -6.83
N TYR A 134 4.31 16.59 -6.97
CA TYR A 134 4.49 17.89 -6.27
C TYR A 134 3.77 19.05 -6.99
N SER A 135 3.03 18.80 -8.07
CA SER A 135 2.27 19.82 -8.80
C SER A 135 0.76 19.65 -8.71
N ALA A 136 0.04 20.76 -8.51
CA ALA A 136 -1.42 20.79 -8.35
C ALA A 136 -2.16 20.14 -9.53
N LYS A 137 -1.80 20.51 -10.76
CA LYS A 137 -2.42 19.98 -11.97
C LYS A 137 -2.41 18.45 -12.02
N ASN A 138 -1.30 17.82 -11.64
CA ASN A 138 -1.16 16.37 -11.71
C ASN A 138 -1.87 15.67 -10.56
N VAL A 139 -1.81 16.23 -9.35
CA VAL A 139 -2.51 15.66 -8.19
C VAL A 139 -4.02 15.73 -8.41
N ASP A 140 -4.54 16.89 -8.80
CA ASP A 140 -5.98 17.10 -8.95
C ASP A 140 -6.56 16.28 -10.10
N ALA A 141 -5.82 16.15 -11.21
CA ALA A 141 -6.23 15.28 -12.32
C ALA A 141 -6.37 13.80 -11.92
N GLN A 142 -5.59 13.35 -10.92
CA GLN A 142 -5.63 11.96 -10.46
C GLN A 142 -6.60 11.73 -9.29
N ARG A 143 -6.72 12.71 -8.39
CA ARG A 143 -7.33 12.51 -7.07
C ARG A 143 -8.59 13.34 -6.82
N GLY A 144 -8.82 14.39 -7.62
CA GLY A 144 -9.94 15.32 -7.49
C GLY A 144 -9.48 16.76 -7.27
N GLU A 145 -10.32 17.72 -7.68
CA GLU A 145 -10.06 19.15 -7.50
C GLU A 145 -9.85 19.52 -6.02
N GLY A 146 -8.84 20.35 -5.73
CA GLY A 146 -8.53 20.82 -4.39
C GLY A 146 -7.71 19.84 -3.52
N VAL A 147 -7.54 18.59 -3.97
CA VAL A 147 -6.79 17.58 -3.21
C VAL A 147 -5.33 17.96 -3.05
N PHE A 148 -4.73 18.68 -4.01
CA PHE A 148 -3.36 19.17 -3.87
C PHE A 148 -3.21 20.09 -2.65
N ASP A 149 -4.04 21.12 -2.55
CA ASP A 149 -3.94 22.12 -1.48
C ASP A 149 -4.15 21.47 -0.11
N ASP A 150 -5.14 20.58 0.00
CA ASP A 150 -5.38 19.79 1.21
C ASP A 150 -4.19 18.86 1.54
N SER A 151 -3.56 18.25 0.54
CA SER A 151 -2.38 17.41 0.74
C SER A 151 -1.18 18.23 1.25
N ILE A 152 -0.96 19.43 0.72
CA ILE A 152 0.09 20.35 1.19
C ILE A 152 -0.17 20.78 2.64
N ALA A 153 -1.40 21.20 2.95
CA ALA A 153 -1.77 21.60 4.31
C ALA A 153 -1.60 20.45 5.32
N ALA A 154 -2.01 19.23 4.96
CA ALA A 154 -1.82 18.04 5.80
C ALA A 154 -0.34 17.72 6.03
N LEU A 155 0.51 17.82 5.00
CA LEU A 155 1.95 17.61 5.13
C LEU A 155 2.62 18.66 6.03
N GLN A 156 2.22 19.93 5.91
CA GLN A 156 2.69 21.00 6.79
C GLN A 156 2.28 20.75 8.25
N LEU A 157 1.04 20.30 8.47
CA LEU A 157 0.56 19.90 9.80
C LEU A 157 1.41 18.76 10.37
N LEU A 158 1.66 17.70 9.60
CA LEU A 158 2.53 16.60 10.02
C LEU A 158 3.95 17.08 10.34
N ASN A 159 4.57 17.90 9.49
CA ASN A 159 5.90 18.45 9.76
C ASN A 159 5.92 19.31 11.04
N SER A 160 4.85 20.04 11.34
CA SER A 160 4.75 20.82 12.59
C SER A 160 4.76 19.93 13.85
N LEU A 161 4.34 18.66 13.72
CA LEU A 161 4.39 17.64 14.77
C LEU A 161 5.71 16.87 14.81
N GLY A 162 6.65 17.15 13.89
CA GLY A 162 7.97 16.54 13.82
C GLY A 162 8.13 15.44 12.76
N TYR A 163 7.05 15.04 12.09
CA TYR A 163 7.12 14.03 11.02
C TYR A 163 8.11 14.43 9.94
N GLY A 164 8.91 13.48 9.45
CA GLY A 164 9.93 13.72 8.42
C GLY A 164 11.27 14.24 8.95
N SER A 165 11.32 14.75 10.19
CA SER A 165 12.54 15.30 10.82
C SER A 165 12.94 14.53 12.08
N ASP A 166 11.98 14.13 12.91
CA ASP A 166 12.20 13.25 14.06
C ASP A 166 12.36 11.78 13.58
N PRO A 167 13.46 11.08 13.93
CA PRO A 167 13.63 9.66 13.60
C PRO A 167 12.50 8.74 14.10
N GLU A 168 11.79 9.12 15.16
CA GLU A 168 10.66 8.35 15.70
C GLU A 168 9.34 8.62 14.99
N LEU A 169 9.31 9.62 14.08
CA LEU A 169 8.13 10.01 13.28
C LEU A 169 8.45 9.98 11.78
N PRO A 170 8.65 8.79 11.19
CA PRO A 170 8.96 8.69 9.77
C PRO A 170 7.76 9.11 8.91
N LEU A 171 8.04 9.90 7.89
CA LEU A 171 7.10 10.31 6.85
C LEU A 171 7.70 9.99 5.49
N HIS A 172 7.02 9.14 4.75
CA HIS A 172 7.38 8.75 3.39
C HIS A 172 6.26 9.15 2.43
N LEU A 173 6.64 9.47 1.19
CA LEU A 173 5.69 9.82 0.14
C LEU A 173 5.66 8.74 -0.93
N VAL A 174 4.50 8.56 -1.56
CA VAL A 174 4.30 7.60 -2.66
C VAL A 174 3.99 8.33 -3.96
N TYR A 175 4.80 8.05 -4.97
CA TYR A 175 4.58 8.48 -6.35
C TYR A 175 3.88 7.40 -7.17
N ASN A 176 2.83 7.81 -7.89
CA ASN A 176 2.16 7.03 -8.91
C ASN A 176 2.10 7.82 -10.23
N PRO A 177 2.58 7.26 -11.36
CA PRO A 177 2.54 7.92 -12.66
C PRO A 177 1.14 8.39 -13.07
N VAL A 178 1.06 9.59 -13.66
CA VAL A 178 -0.16 10.05 -14.34
C VAL A 178 -0.22 9.40 -15.73
N GLY A 179 -0.83 8.22 -15.83
CA GLY A 179 -1.08 7.57 -17.12
C GLY A 179 -0.42 6.20 -17.28
N THR A 180 -0.02 5.89 -18.52
CA THR A 180 0.28 4.52 -18.98
C THR A 180 1.78 4.32 -19.24
N PHE A 181 2.63 4.78 -18.33
CA PHE A 181 4.08 4.61 -18.38
C PHE A 181 4.62 4.10 -17.04
N LEU A 182 5.85 3.56 -17.07
CA LEU A 182 6.57 3.14 -15.87
C LEU A 182 7.12 4.37 -15.12
N PRO A 183 7.23 4.32 -13.78
CA PRO A 183 7.83 5.42 -13.04
C PRO A 183 9.29 5.66 -13.47
N PRO A 184 9.79 6.91 -13.36
CA PRO A 184 11.20 7.21 -13.52
C PRO A 184 12.01 6.63 -12.34
N LEU A 185 13.33 6.81 -12.37
CA LEU A 185 14.21 6.33 -11.30
C LEU A 185 13.84 7.01 -9.97
N GLN A 186 13.64 6.18 -8.94
CA GLN A 186 13.15 6.64 -7.63
C GLN A 186 14.10 7.65 -6.98
N ASP A 187 15.42 7.44 -7.07
CA ASP A 187 16.40 8.31 -6.42
C ASP A 187 16.44 9.71 -7.05
N GLU A 188 16.37 9.80 -8.38
CA GLU A 188 16.28 11.08 -9.10
C GLU A 188 14.97 11.78 -8.75
N LEU A 189 13.86 11.04 -8.76
CA LEU A 189 12.55 11.59 -8.41
C LEU A 189 12.47 12.02 -6.94
N GLU A 190 13.12 11.32 -6.02
CA GLU A 190 13.19 11.70 -4.60
C GLU A 190 13.89 13.05 -4.43
N VAL A 191 14.97 13.30 -5.17
CA VAL A 191 15.67 14.59 -5.16
C VAL A 191 14.76 15.72 -5.64
N ASP A 192 14.07 15.52 -6.77
CA ASP A 192 13.14 16.52 -7.30
C ASP A 192 12.00 16.81 -6.31
N TYR A 193 11.38 15.77 -5.73
CA TYR A 193 10.33 15.94 -4.73
C TYR A 193 10.83 16.72 -3.50
N LYS A 194 12.02 16.37 -2.99
CA LYS A 194 12.61 17.05 -1.83
C LYS A 194 12.91 18.52 -2.13
N HIS A 195 13.36 18.83 -3.35
CA HIS A 195 13.60 20.20 -3.78
C HIS A 195 12.30 21.00 -3.86
N GLU A 196 11.36 20.54 -4.69
CA GLU A 196 10.12 21.26 -5.01
C GLU A 196 9.22 21.46 -3.79
N LEU A 197 9.04 20.41 -2.98
CA LEU A 197 8.18 20.49 -1.80
C LEU A 197 8.78 21.39 -0.71
N LYS A 198 10.11 21.41 -0.59
CA LYS A 198 10.80 22.27 0.36
C LYS A 198 10.82 23.72 -0.08
N GLU A 199 11.16 23.99 -1.34
CA GLU A 199 11.26 25.35 -1.89
C GLU A 199 9.90 26.06 -1.87
N HIS A 200 8.85 25.38 -2.32
CA HIS A 200 7.55 26.03 -2.51
C HIS A 200 6.64 25.96 -1.28
N PHE A 201 6.81 24.95 -0.42
CA PHE A 201 5.88 24.70 0.68
C PHE A 201 6.55 24.48 2.05
N GLY A 202 7.88 24.47 2.13
CA GLY A 202 8.62 24.21 3.37
C GLY A 202 8.49 22.78 3.89
N ILE A 203 8.05 21.84 3.05
CA ILE A 203 7.78 20.45 3.45
C ILE A 203 9.06 19.61 3.41
N VAL A 204 9.21 18.71 4.39
CA VAL A 204 10.29 17.71 4.45
C VAL A 204 9.72 16.31 4.67
N PHE A 205 10.39 15.29 4.14
CA PHE A 205 10.03 13.87 4.29
C PHE A 205 11.28 12.99 4.16
N ASN A 206 11.19 11.74 4.61
CA ASN A 206 12.34 10.83 4.70
C ASN A 206 12.66 10.15 3.36
N LYS A 207 11.67 9.48 2.75
CA LYS A 207 11.83 8.70 1.48
C LYS A 207 10.66 8.85 0.52
N LEU A 208 10.94 8.73 -0.77
CA LEU A 208 9.96 8.62 -1.84
C LEU A 208 9.90 7.18 -2.32
N TYR A 209 8.68 6.65 -2.48
CA TYR A 209 8.42 5.32 -3.03
C TYR A 209 7.72 5.45 -4.38
N ALA A 210 8.41 5.04 -5.45
CA ALA A 210 7.86 5.05 -6.79
C ALA A 210 7.13 3.73 -7.07
N LEU A 211 5.86 3.81 -7.46
CA LEU A 211 5.02 2.65 -7.76
C LEU A 211 4.63 2.60 -9.22
N THR A 212 4.69 1.40 -9.79
CA THR A 212 4.04 1.10 -11.07
C THR A 212 2.54 0.91 -10.84
N ASN A 213 1.71 1.61 -11.61
CA ASN A 213 0.27 1.46 -11.52
C ASN A 213 -0.16 0.05 -11.97
N LEU A 214 -0.71 -0.76 -11.08
CA LEU A 214 -1.19 -2.08 -11.49
C LEU A 214 -2.49 -1.97 -12.28
N PRO A 215 -2.65 -2.71 -13.40
CA PRO A 215 -3.85 -2.68 -14.24
C PRO A 215 -5.02 -3.45 -13.62
N ILE A 216 -5.42 -3.05 -12.40
CA ILE A 216 -6.53 -3.60 -11.62
C ILE A 216 -7.41 -2.45 -11.09
N GLY A 217 -8.57 -2.77 -10.51
CA GLY A 217 -9.44 -1.77 -9.90
C GLY A 217 -9.87 -0.65 -10.86
N ARG A 218 -9.85 0.61 -10.40
CA ARG A 218 -10.24 1.75 -11.24
C ARG A 218 -9.26 2.04 -12.36
N PHE A 219 -7.97 1.78 -12.15
CA PHE A 219 -6.99 1.99 -13.19
C PHE A 219 -7.23 1.06 -14.39
N ALA A 220 -7.57 -0.21 -14.16
CA ALA A 220 -8.00 -1.11 -15.24
C ALA A 220 -9.21 -0.58 -16.00
N SER A 221 -10.23 -0.08 -15.28
CA SER A 221 -11.43 0.49 -15.89
C SER A 221 -11.10 1.73 -16.74
N TYR A 222 -10.22 2.60 -16.24
CA TYR A 222 -9.70 3.74 -16.99
C TYR A 222 -8.98 3.30 -18.27
N LEU A 223 -8.07 2.33 -18.19
CA LEU A 223 -7.35 1.80 -19.35
C LEU A 223 -8.30 1.21 -20.41
N ARG A 224 -9.32 0.44 -19.99
CA ARG A 224 -10.33 -0.13 -20.91
C ARG A 224 -11.14 0.95 -21.60
N HIS A 225 -11.62 1.93 -20.84
CA HIS A 225 -12.44 3.02 -21.40
C HIS A 225 -11.68 3.83 -22.45
N ASN A 226 -10.36 3.95 -22.28
CA ASN A 226 -9.48 4.66 -23.21
C ASN A 226 -8.84 3.77 -24.29
N GLY A 227 -9.18 2.47 -24.36
CA GLY A 227 -8.61 1.55 -25.34
C GLY A 227 -7.11 1.24 -25.15
N LYS A 228 -6.56 1.47 -23.95
CA LYS A 228 -5.11 1.35 -23.65
C LYS A 228 -4.72 0.11 -22.85
N LEU A 229 -5.68 -0.74 -22.47
CA LEU A 229 -5.41 -1.86 -21.55
C LEU A 229 -4.39 -2.85 -22.12
N GLU A 230 -4.57 -3.31 -23.36
CA GLU A 230 -3.68 -4.30 -23.97
C GLU A 230 -2.28 -3.73 -24.19
N GLU A 231 -2.17 -2.49 -24.68
CA GLU A 231 -0.89 -1.77 -24.84
C GLU A 231 -0.15 -1.67 -23.50
N TYR A 232 -0.86 -1.29 -22.43
CA TYR A 232 -0.23 -1.16 -21.11
C TYR A 232 0.18 -2.51 -20.53
N ILE A 233 -0.63 -3.56 -20.68
CA ILE A 233 -0.23 -4.91 -20.27
C ILE A 233 1.01 -5.37 -21.04
N GLN A 234 1.08 -5.11 -22.35
CA GLN A 234 2.24 -5.46 -23.16
C GLN A 234 3.50 -4.71 -22.71
N LEU A 235 3.39 -3.42 -22.39
CA LEU A 235 4.49 -2.64 -21.78
C LEU A 235 5.04 -3.32 -20.51
N LEU A 236 4.17 -3.78 -19.60
CA LEU A 236 4.60 -4.44 -18.36
C LEU A 236 5.29 -5.78 -18.63
N ILE A 237 4.82 -6.53 -19.64
CA ILE A 237 5.40 -7.80 -20.05
C ILE A 237 6.79 -7.59 -20.67
N ASP A 238 6.91 -6.62 -21.58
CA ASP A 238 8.16 -6.32 -22.28
C ASP A 238 9.22 -5.76 -21.33
N ALA A 239 8.78 -5.02 -20.31
CA ALA A 239 9.64 -4.49 -19.26
C ALA A 239 9.94 -5.48 -18.13
N PHE A 240 9.51 -6.74 -18.21
CA PHE A 240 9.75 -7.73 -17.16
C PHE A 240 11.25 -7.86 -16.83
N ASN A 241 11.60 -7.65 -15.56
CA ASN A 241 12.97 -7.74 -15.06
C ASN A 241 13.09 -8.86 -14.01
N PRO A 242 13.76 -9.99 -14.32
CA PRO A 242 13.94 -11.10 -13.38
C PRO A 242 14.68 -10.72 -12.08
N ALA A 243 15.53 -9.68 -12.09
CA ALA A 243 16.26 -9.25 -10.90
C ALA A 243 15.32 -8.77 -9.77
N THR A 244 14.12 -8.31 -10.13
CA THR A 244 13.10 -7.83 -9.18
C THR A 244 12.47 -8.94 -8.33
N ILE A 245 12.56 -10.20 -8.77
CA ILE A 245 11.87 -11.33 -8.12
C ILE A 245 12.26 -11.48 -6.65
N GLY A 246 13.52 -11.20 -6.30
CA GLY A 246 14.00 -11.29 -4.92
C GLY A 246 13.36 -10.28 -3.96
N GLY A 247 13.01 -9.08 -4.46
CA GLY A 247 12.50 -7.96 -3.68
C GLY A 247 10.97 -7.83 -3.64
N LEU A 248 10.23 -8.76 -4.23
CA LEU A 248 8.77 -8.68 -4.26
C LEU A 248 8.14 -8.77 -2.87
N MET A 249 7.25 -7.83 -2.53
CA MET A 249 6.55 -7.80 -1.22
C MET A 249 5.79 -9.10 -0.89
N CYS A 250 5.26 -9.80 -1.89
CA CYS A 250 4.50 -11.04 -1.66
C CYS A 250 5.35 -12.16 -1.05
N ARG A 251 6.69 -12.00 -1.03
CA ARG A 251 7.62 -12.92 -0.40
C ARG A 251 7.59 -12.83 1.12
N ASN A 252 7.65 -11.62 1.68
CA ASN A 252 7.77 -11.40 3.13
C ASN A 252 6.51 -10.77 3.76
N THR A 253 5.54 -10.34 2.97
CA THR A 253 4.29 -9.74 3.44
C THR A 253 3.15 -10.74 3.35
N ILE A 254 2.34 -10.86 4.40
CA ILE A 254 1.03 -11.54 4.35
C ILE A 254 -0.05 -10.45 4.33
N SER A 255 -1.00 -10.58 3.40
CA SER A 255 -2.09 -9.60 3.25
C SER A 255 -3.39 -10.17 3.79
N VAL A 256 -4.08 -9.37 4.62
CA VAL A 256 -5.32 -9.76 5.30
C VAL A 256 -6.43 -8.76 4.98
N GLY A 257 -7.57 -9.28 4.55
CA GLY A 257 -8.75 -8.49 4.24
C GLY A 257 -9.58 -8.06 5.45
N TRP A 258 -10.54 -7.18 5.21
CA TRP A 258 -11.40 -6.58 6.24
C TRP A 258 -12.33 -7.57 6.96
N ARG A 259 -12.49 -8.80 6.43
CA ARG A 259 -13.17 -9.92 7.12
C ARG A 259 -12.20 -11.00 7.59
N GLY A 260 -10.89 -10.76 7.52
CA GLY A 260 -9.83 -11.69 7.93
C GLY A 260 -9.36 -12.65 6.82
N GLU A 261 -9.77 -12.47 5.57
CA GLU A 261 -9.35 -13.33 4.46
C GLU A 261 -7.86 -13.20 4.17
N VAL A 262 -7.18 -14.29 3.81
CA VAL A 262 -5.72 -14.29 3.60
C VAL A 262 -5.33 -14.34 2.12
N TYR A 263 -4.33 -13.53 1.77
CA TYR A 263 -3.78 -13.38 0.42
C TYR A 263 -2.24 -13.27 0.45
N ASP A 264 -1.59 -13.54 -0.68
CA ASP A 264 -0.14 -13.34 -0.80
C ASP A 264 0.28 -11.86 -0.86
N CYS A 265 -0.61 -10.96 -1.32
CA CYS A 265 -0.39 -9.51 -1.33
C CYS A 265 -1.71 -8.74 -1.53
N ASP A 266 -1.70 -7.42 -1.30
CA ASP A 266 -2.88 -6.56 -1.49
C ASP A 266 -3.42 -6.60 -2.93
N PHE A 267 -2.56 -6.78 -3.94
CA PHE A 267 -3.03 -6.90 -5.32
C PHE A 267 -3.78 -8.22 -5.59
N ASN A 268 -3.32 -9.32 -4.99
CA ASN A 268 -4.06 -10.59 -4.99
C ASN A 268 -5.41 -10.42 -4.27
N GLN A 269 -5.43 -9.66 -3.17
CA GLN A 269 -6.67 -9.33 -2.47
C GLN A 269 -7.66 -8.59 -3.38
N GLN A 270 -7.22 -7.59 -4.13
CA GLN A 270 -8.11 -6.84 -5.03
C GLN A 270 -8.59 -7.67 -6.24
N LEU A 271 -7.96 -8.81 -6.50
CA LEU A 271 -8.36 -9.79 -7.51
C LEU A 271 -9.06 -11.02 -6.93
N GLU A 272 -9.41 -11.00 -5.63
CA GLU A 272 -10.09 -12.08 -4.93
C GLU A 272 -9.34 -13.43 -4.98
N MET A 273 -8.01 -13.36 -5.07
CA MET A 273 -7.10 -14.51 -5.11
C MET A 273 -6.82 -15.05 -3.70
N GLN A 274 -7.89 -15.33 -2.95
CA GLN A 274 -7.81 -15.79 -1.56
C GLN A 274 -7.18 -17.17 -1.47
N TRP A 275 -6.39 -17.40 -0.42
CA TRP A 275 -5.88 -18.73 -0.07
C TRP A 275 -7.03 -19.70 0.19
N LYS A 276 -6.86 -20.95 -0.27
CA LYS A 276 -7.85 -22.01 -0.12
C LYS A 276 -7.17 -23.33 0.21
N ASN A 277 -7.82 -24.10 1.08
CA ASN A 277 -7.52 -25.53 1.31
C ASN A 277 -8.85 -26.31 1.28
N GLY A 278 -9.44 -26.42 0.09
CA GLY A 278 -10.82 -26.88 -0.12
C GLY A 278 -11.90 -25.85 0.25
N THR A 279 -11.63 -25.00 1.25
CA THR A 279 -12.47 -23.86 1.66
C THR A 279 -11.65 -22.57 1.78
N PRO A 280 -12.28 -21.38 1.77
CA PRO A 280 -11.60 -20.10 1.99
C PRO A 280 -10.89 -20.06 3.35
N ILE A 281 -9.62 -19.64 3.36
CA ILE A 281 -8.81 -19.53 4.58
C ILE A 281 -8.89 -18.11 5.14
N PHE A 282 -9.07 -18.01 6.46
CA PHE A 282 -8.94 -16.77 7.21
C PHE A 282 -7.70 -16.79 8.10
N LEU A 283 -7.26 -15.62 8.57
CA LEU A 283 -5.99 -15.48 9.28
C LEU A 283 -5.89 -16.39 10.51
N TRP A 284 -6.96 -16.49 11.29
CA TRP A 284 -7.02 -17.33 12.48
C TRP A 284 -7.01 -18.85 12.20
N ASP A 285 -7.18 -19.27 10.94
CA ASP A 285 -7.03 -20.66 10.51
C ASP A 285 -5.58 -20.98 10.10
N VAL A 286 -4.73 -19.96 9.94
CA VAL A 286 -3.34 -20.11 9.51
C VAL A 286 -2.44 -20.36 10.69
N ASP A 287 -1.68 -21.46 10.64
CA ASP A 287 -0.55 -21.67 11.53
C ASP A 287 0.60 -20.73 11.12
N PRO A 288 1.03 -19.79 11.99
CA PRO A 288 2.13 -18.87 11.69
C PRO A 288 3.43 -19.55 11.23
N GLU A 289 3.72 -20.76 11.74
CA GLU A 289 4.93 -21.51 11.39
C GLU A 289 4.88 -22.09 9.96
N SER A 290 3.68 -22.18 9.37
CA SER A 290 3.46 -22.75 8.04
C SER A 290 3.59 -21.77 6.88
N LEU A 291 3.92 -20.50 7.16
CA LEU A 291 3.94 -19.42 6.17
C LEU A 291 5.12 -19.46 5.20
N GLU A 292 6.27 -19.97 5.66
CA GLU A 292 7.50 -19.96 4.86
C GLU A 292 7.47 -20.99 3.74
N ASN A 293 8.16 -20.68 2.64
CA ASN A 293 8.31 -21.58 1.49
C ASN A 293 6.98 -21.99 0.82
N ARG A 294 5.86 -21.34 1.14
CA ARG A 294 4.60 -21.53 0.43
C ARG A 294 4.74 -21.00 -1.01
N GLU A 295 4.09 -21.67 -1.96
CA GLU A 295 3.97 -21.14 -3.32
C GLU A 295 3.05 -19.91 -3.33
N ILE A 296 3.46 -18.88 -4.06
CA ILE A 296 2.74 -17.62 -4.16
C ILE A 296 1.79 -17.67 -5.36
N MET A 297 0.53 -17.28 -5.15
CA MET A 297 -0.43 -17.16 -6.25
C MET A 297 -0.03 -16.02 -7.18
N THR A 298 0.05 -16.32 -8.48
CA THR A 298 0.46 -15.37 -9.51
C THR A 298 -0.65 -15.08 -10.51
N GLY A 299 -0.55 -13.95 -11.19
CA GLY A 299 -1.41 -13.56 -12.29
C GLY A 299 -0.75 -12.49 -13.15
N ASP A 300 -1.43 -12.02 -14.20
CA ASP A 300 -0.84 -11.06 -15.15
C ASP A 300 -0.48 -9.71 -14.49
N HIS A 301 -1.19 -9.33 -13.42
CA HIS A 301 -0.86 -8.14 -12.64
C HIS A 301 0.55 -8.18 -12.02
N CYS A 302 1.12 -9.38 -11.80
CA CYS A 302 2.46 -9.54 -11.25
C CYS A 302 3.54 -8.92 -12.16
N PHE A 303 3.29 -8.82 -13.48
CA PHE A 303 4.20 -8.12 -14.39
C PHE A 303 4.43 -6.66 -13.98
N GLY A 304 3.42 -5.98 -13.42
CA GLY A 304 3.60 -4.60 -12.98
C GLY A 304 4.48 -4.44 -11.74
N CYS A 305 4.55 -5.46 -10.87
CA CYS A 305 5.47 -5.46 -9.73
C CYS A 305 6.93 -5.73 -10.16
N THR A 306 7.12 -6.34 -11.33
CA THR A 306 8.43 -6.78 -11.84
C THR A 306 8.91 -5.98 -13.05
N ALA A 307 8.14 -5.01 -13.53
CA ALA A 307 8.46 -4.21 -14.70
C ALA A 307 9.53 -3.16 -14.36
N GLY A 308 10.54 -3.02 -15.22
CA GLY A 308 11.62 -2.04 -15.06
C GLY A 308 12.45 -2.30 -13.80
N VAL A 309 12.48 -1.33 -12.88
CA VAL A 309 13.13 -1.46 -11.55
C VAL A 309 12.25 -2.20 -10.52
N GLY A 310 11.08 -2.68 -10.96
CA GLY A 310 10.08 -3.28 -10.09
C GLY A 310 9.46 -2.27 -9.13
N SER A 311 8.37 -2.66 -8.48
CA SER A 311 7.81 -1.86 -7.40
C SER A 311 7.10 -2.73 -6.38
N SER A 312 7.25 -2.35 -5.12
CA SER A 312 6.57 -2.92 -3.96
C SER A 312 5.96 -1.79 -3.14
N CYS A 313 5.15 -2.10 -2.12
CA CYS A 313 4.62 -1.07 -1.22
C CYS A 313 5.71 -0.25 -0.46
N GLY A 314 7.00 -0.61 -0.59
CA GLY A 314 8.16 0.17 -0.13
C GLY A 314 9.02 0.78 -1.25
N GLY A 315 8.49 0.91 -2.48
CA GLY A 315 9.16 1.55 -3.62
C GLY A 315 9.86 0.58 -4.59
N ALA A 316 10.81 1.10 -5.35
CA ALA A 316 11.65 0.36 -6.30
C ALA A 316 12.48 -0.73 -5.60
N ILE A 317 12.74 -1.84 -6.28
CA ILE A 317 13.32 -3.05 -5.67
C ILE A 317 14.61 -3.55 -6.32
N VAL A 318 15.07 -2.90 -7.40
CA VAL A 318 16.41 -3.07 -7.98
C VAL A 318 16.98 -1.74 -8.47
#